data_AF-A0A7C9BD97-F1
#
_entry.id   AF-A0A7C9BD97-F1
#
_cell.length_a   1.000
_cell.length_b   1.000
_cell.length_c   1.000
_cell.angle_alpha   90.00
_cell.angle_beta   90.00
_cell.angle_gamma   90.00
#
_symmetry.space_group_name_H-M   'P 1'
#
loop_
_entity.id
_entity.type
_entity.pdbx_description
1 polymer ?
#
loop_
_entity_poly.entity_id
_entity_poly.type
_entity_poly.pdbx_seq_one_letter_code
_entity_poly.pdbx_strand_id
1 'polypeptide(L)'
;MEATEQVKEKAKEVKDKVNNYNPDHKEGPVAAAIEDYTARVPSDVFLWAALGSMAVSAAFKILGKDKDSTFVGQWAPSFLMLGLYNKLVKMEGFEKDK
;
A
#
# COMPACT_ATOMS: atom_id res chain seq x y z
N MET A 1 -19.63 -15.58 -46.70
CA MET A 1 -19.36 -16.27 -45.42
C MET A 1 -17.89 -16.16 -44.99
N GLU A 2 -16.92 -15.98 -45.89
CA GLU A 2 -15.50 -15.77 -45.51
C GLU A 2 -15.22 -14.46 -44.78
N ALA A 3 -15.76 -13.34 -45.26
CA ALA A 3 -15.48 -12.02 -44.67
C ALA A 3 -15.92 -11.91 -43.20
N THR A 4 -17.01 -12.58 -42.82
CA THR A 4 -17.53 -12.59 -41.45
C THR A 4 -16.69 -13.41 -40.48
N GLU A 5 -16.02 -14.46 -40.96
CA GLU A 5 -15.13 -15.28 -40.13
C GLU A 5 -13.78 -14.57 -39.92
N GLN A 6 -13.24 -13.92 -40.96
CA GLN A 6 -12.02 -13.12 -40.85
C GLN A 6 -12.17 -11.94 -39.87
N VAL A 7 -13.34 -11.31 -39.83
CA VAL A 7 -13.63 -10.22 -38.89
C VAL A 7 -13.71 -10.75 -37.45
N LYS A 8 -14.29 -11.94 -37.22
CA LYS A 8 -14.33 -12.56 -35.89
C LYS A 8 -12.93 -12.98 -35.43
N GLU A 9 -12.11 -13.50 -36.32
CA GLU A 9 -10.75 -13.93 -36.02
C GLU A 9 -9.87 -12.73 -35.64
N LYS A 10 -9.92 -11.64 -36.42
CA LYS A 10 -9.24 -10.38 -36.05
C LYS A 10 -9.78 -9.78 -34.76
N ALA A 11 -11.09 -9.81 -34.53
CA ALA A 11 -11.67 -9.33 -33.27
C ALA A 11 -11.19 -10.16 -32.07
N LYS A 12 -11.03 -11.47 -32.24
CA LYS A 12 -10.47 -12.37 -31.22
C LYS A 12 -8.99 -12.09 -30.99
N GLU A 13 -8.20 -11.94 -32.04
CA GLU A 13 -6.78 -11.60 -31.96
C GLU A 13 -6.55 -10.25 -31.26
N VAL A 14 -7.37 -9.24 -31.55
CA VAL A 14 -7.30 -7.95 -30.87
C VAL A 14 -7.71 -8.08 -29.41
N LYS A 15 -8.77 -8.84 -29.09
CA LYS A 15 -9.19 -9.08 -27.70
C LYS A 15 -8.11 -9.81 -26.89
N ASP A 16 -7.45 -10.78 -27.51
CA ASP A 16 -6.37 -11.54 -26.88
C ASP A 16 -5.11 -10.66 -26.69
N LYS A 17 -4.78 -9.79 -27.66
CA LYS A 17 -3.69 -8.81 -27.52
C LYS A 17 -3.98 -7.73 -26.48
N VAL A 18 -5.24 -7.28 -26.35
CA VAL A 18 -5.66 -6.30 -25.34
C VAL A 18 -5.63 -6.91 -23.93
N ASN A 19 -6.09 -8.16 -23.78
CA ASN A 19 -5.97 -8.88 -22.52
C ASN A 19 -4.52 -9.18 -22.13
N ASN A 20 -3.61 -9.26 -23.10
CA ASN A 20 -2.19 -9.52 -22.90
C ASN A 20 -1.32 -8.24 -22.81
N TYR A 21 -1.92 -7.05 -22.67
CA TYR A 21 -1.17 -5.79 -22.58
C TYR A 21 -0.49 -5.57 -21.22
N ASN A 22 -0.82 -6.34 -20.18
CA ASN A 22 -0.05 -6.31 -18.93
C ASN A 22 -0.31 -7.55 -18.02
N PRO A 23 0.03 -8.77 -18.45
CA PRO A 23 -0.17 -9.98 -17.62
C PRO A 23 0.75 -9.99 -16.38
N ASP A 24 1.85 -9.24 -16.44
CA ASP A 24 2.85 -9.15 -15.40
C ASP A 24 2.82 -7.73 -14.82
N HIS A 25 2.11 -7.52 -13.70
CA HIS A 25 2.39 -6.39 -12.81
C HIS A 25 3.79 -6.58 -12.21
N LYS A 26 4.84 -6.53 -13.03
CA LYS A 26 6.22 -6.49 -12.58
C LYS A 26 6.49 -5.09 -12.08
N GLU A 27 6.08 -4.86 -10.84
CA GLU A 27 6.57 -3.72 -10.09
C GLU A 27 8.10 -3.79 -10.11
N GLY A 28 8.76 -2.65 -10.35
CA GLY A 28 10.21 -2.61 -10.50
C GLY A 28 10.94 -3.22 -9.30
N PRO A 29 12.24 -3.54 -9.40
CA PRO A 29 13.00 -4.22 -8.34
C PRO A 29 12.96 -3.51 -6.97
N VAL A 30 12.63 -2.22 -6.96
CA VAL A 30 12.42 -1.41 -5.75
C VAL A 30 11.11 -1.77 -5.05
N ALA A 31 10.04 -2.06 -5.79
CA ALA A 31 8.72 -2.37 -5.25
C ALA A 31 8.62 -3.82 -4.74
N ALA A 32 9.20 -4.79 -5.47
CA ALA A 32 9.32 -6.18 -5.00
C ALA A 32 10.16 -6.30 -3.70
N ALA A 33 11.20 -5.47 -3.55
CA ALA A 33 11.99 -5.42 -2.31
C ALA A 33 11.24 -4.73 -1.15
N ILE A 34 10.30 -3.84 -1.44
CA ILE A 34 9.42 -3.22 -0.45
C ILE A 34 8.32 -4.20 -0.02
N GLU A 35 7.78 -5.02 -0.93
CA GLU A 35 6.83 -6.09 -0.59
C GLU A 35 7.40 -7.08 0.44
N ASP A 36 8.61 -7.59 0.21
CA ASP A 36 9.24 -8.60 1.08
C ASP A 36 9.59 -8.05 2.49
N TYR A 37 9.96 -6.77 2.59
CA TYR A 37 10.29 -6.13 3.87
C TYR A 37 9.08 -5.54 4.60
N THR A 38 8.10 -5.00 3.87
CA THR A 38 6.88 -4.43 4.46
C THR A 38 5.93 -5.53 4.95
N ALA A 39 5.91 -6.69 4.30
CA ALA A 39 5.12 -7.85 4.73
C ALA A 39 5.43 -8.30 6.17
N ARG A 40 6.68 -8.12 6.64
CA ARG A 40 7.12 -8.56 7.97
C ARG A 40 6.94 -7.54 9.09
N VAL A 41 6.76 -6.26 8.78
CA VAL A 41 6.49 -5.27 9.84
C VAL A 41 5.05 -5.47 10.31
N PRO A 42 4.84 -5.82 11.60
CA PRO A 42 3.49 -5.90 12.14
C PRO A 42 2.84 -4.53 12.02
N SER A 43 1.63 -4.46 11.45
CA SER A 43 0.84 -3.21 11.38
C SER A 43 0.70 -2.55 12.74
N ASP A 44 0.74 -3.36 13.80
CA ASP A 44 0.58 -2.96 15.19
C ASP A 44 1.76 -2.10 15.67
N VAL A 45 2.95 -2.22 15.08
CA VAL A 45 4.10 -1.37 15.40
C VAL A 45 3.79 0.10 15.09
N PHE A 46 3.15 0.35 13.95
CA PHE A 46 2.76 1.70 13.55
C PHE A 46 1.66 2.27 14.46
N LEU A 47 0.76 1.42 14.94
CA LEU A 47 -0.27 1.81 15.91
C LEU A 47 0.34 2.16 17.27
N TRP A 48 1.26 1.33 17.78
CA TRP A 48 2.00 1.63 19.01
C TRP A 48 2.90 2.85 18.87
N ALA A 49 3.50 3.08 17.70
CA ALA A 49 4.27 4.29 17.41
C ALA A 49 3.37 5.55 17.43
N ALA A 50 2.19 5.49 16.81
CA ALA A 50 1.22 6.58 16.86
C ALA A 50 0.79 6.88 18.30
N LEU A 51 0.41 5.85 19.07
CA LEU A 51 0.04 5.99 20.48
C LEU A 51 1.19 6.52 21.33
N GLY A 52 2.41 6.02 21.12
CA GLY A 52 3.62 6.51 21.80
C GLY A 52 3.88 7.97 21.50
N SER A 53 3.73 8.39 20.24
CA SER A 53 3.87 9.79 19.81
C SER A 53 2.86 10.68 20.53
N MET A 54 1.60 10.25 20.62
CA MET A 54 0.55 10.97 21.34
C MET A 54 0.85 11.06 22.84
N ALA A 55 1.30 9.96 23.46
CA ALA A 55 1.65 9.93 24.88
C ALA A 55 2.84 10.84 25.20
N VAL A 56 3.91 10.81 24.40
CA VAL A 56 5.08 11.69 24.55
C VAL A 56 4.69 13.15 24.33
N SER A 57 3.85 13.43 23.33
CA SER A 57 3.32 14.77 23.08
C SER A 57 2.54 15.30 24.29
N ALA A 58 1.68 14.48 24.89
CA ALA A 58 0.93 14.83 26.09
C ALA A 58 1.86 15.08 27.29
N ALA A 59 2.88 14.24 27.47
CA ALA A 59 3.89 14.43 28.52
C ALA A 59 4.62 15.77 28.35
N PHE A 60 5.05 16.12 27.13
CA PHE A 60 5.66 17.42 26.86
C PHE A 60 4.71 18.60 27.08
N LYS A 61 3.42 18.42 26.79
CA LYS A 61 2.41 19.45 27.07
C LYS A 61 2.29 19.74 28.56
N ILE A 62 2.27 18.69 29.39
CA ILE A 62 2.20 18.80 30.86
C ILE A 62 3.48 19.45 31.42
N LEU A 63 4.63 19.19 30.80
CA LEU A 63 5.92 19.77 31.17
C LEU A 63 6.13 21.21 30.66
N GLY A 64 5.13 21.83 30.01
CA GLY A 64 5.24 23.19 29.46
C GLY A 64 6.11 23.31 28.20
N LYS A 65 6.48 22.18 27.57
CA LYS A 65 7.30 22.12 26.36
C LYS A 65 6.43 22.11 25.10
N ASP A 66 5.73 23.21 24.87
CA ASP A 66 4.68 23.30 23.83
C ASP A 66 5.16 23.02 22.40
N LYS A 67 6.35 23.50 22.04
CA LYS A 67 6.95 23.27 20.71
C LYS A 67 7.24 21.79 20.47
N ASP A 68 7.89 21.16 21.44
CA ASP A 68 8.24 19.73 21.36
C ASP A 68 6.99 18.86 21.39
N SER A 69 6.00 19.22 22.22
CA SER A 69 4.68 18.57 22.26
C SER A 69 4.01 18.56 20.90
N THR A 70 3.92 19.73 20.26
CA THR A 70 3.28 19.88 18.94
C THR A 70 4.07 19.14 17.87
N PHE A 71 5.40 19.27 17.89
CA PHE A 71 6.29 18.62 16.93
C PHE A 71 6.21 17.10 16.98
N VAL A 72 6.09 16.49 18.16
CA VAL A 72 5.96 15.03 18.29
C VAL A 72 4.51 14.58 18.03
N GLY A 73 3.51 15.36 18.46
CA GLY A 73 2.09 15.01 18.28
C GLY A 73 1.67 14.88 16.82
N GLN A 74 2.19 15.75 15.94
CA GLN A 74 1.86 15.75 14.51
C GLN A 74 2.34 14.51 13.73
N TRP A 75 3.21 13.67 14.30
CA TRP A 75 3.67 12.44 13.63
C TRP A 75 2.70 11.27 13.79
N ALA A 76 1.73 11.33 14.71
CA ALA A 76 0.77 10.26 14.91
C ALA A 76 -0.04 9.90 13.64
N PRO A 77 -0.59 10.87 12.87
CA PRO A 77 -1.24 10.60 11.58
C PRO A 77 -0.29 9.94 10.55
N SER A 78 0.98 10.34 10.51
CA SER A 78 1.97 9.76 9.59
C SER A 78 2.20 8.27 9.89
N PHE A 79 2.36 7.91 11.17
CA PHE A 79 2.49 6.50 11.56
C PHE A 79 1.22 5.70 11.22
N LEU A 80 0.03 6.25 11.50
CA LEU A 80 -1.22 5.59 11.15
C LEU A 80 -1.38 5.37 9.64
N MET A 81 -1.00 6.34 8.82
CA MET A 81 -1.00 6.20 7.34
C MET A 81 -0.07 5.07 6.88
N LEU A 82 1.12 4.96 7.46
CA LEU A 82 2.05 3.86 7.14
C LEU A 82 1.49 2.49 7.56
N GLY A 83 0.87 2.41 8.74
CA GLY A 83 0.20 1.19 9.21
C GLY A 83 -0.99 0.80 8.33
N LEU A 84 -1.79 1.77 7.90
CA LEU A 84 -2.92 1.56 6.99
C LEU A 84 -2.45 1.07 5.62
N TYR A 85 -1.41 1.68 5.06
CA TYR A 85 -0.81 1.24 3.79
C TYR A 85 -0.35 -0.23 3.86
N ASN A 86 0.38 -0.61 4.91
CA ASN A 86 0.83 -2.00 5.12
C ASN A 86 -0.36 -2.98 5.17
N LYS A 87 -1.44 -2.58 5.85
CA LYS A 87 -2.64 -3.39 5.97
C LYS A 87 -3.38 -3.53 4.64
N LEU A 88 -3.50 -2.46 3.85
CA LEU A 88 -4.14 -2.47 2.53
C LEU A 88 -3.39 -3.36 1.54
N VAL A 89 -2.06 -3.24 1.46
CA VAL A 89 -1.22 -4.09 0.60
C VAL A 89 -1.38 -5.57 0.95
N LYS A 90 -1.39 -5.91 2.24
CA LYS A 90 -1.64 -7.29 2.68
C LYS A 90 -3.02 -7.78 2.26
N MET A 91 -4.08 -6.97 2.40
CA MET A 91 -5.43 -7.34 1.96
C MET A 91 -5.49 -7.62 0.45
N GLU A 92 -4.89 -6.75 -0.36
CA GLU A 92 -4.85 -6.92 -1.82
C GLU A 92 -4.03 -8.14 -2.27
N GLY A 93 -2.95 -8.48 -1.55
CA GLY A 93 -2.19 -9.71 -1.76
C GLY A 93 -2.99 -10.98 -1.43
N PHE A 94 -3.73 -10.98 -0.32
CA PHE A 94 -4.57 -12.14 0.09
C PHE A 94 -5.74 -12.42 -0.86
N GLU A 95 -6.26 -11.41 -1.59
CA GLU A 95 -7.32 -11.62 -2.59
C GLU A 95 -6.81 -12.25 -3.90
N LYS A 96 -5.52 -12.06 -4.25
CA LYS A 96 -4.92 -12.69 -5.44
C LYS A 96 -4.60 -14.19 -5.26
N ASP A 97 -4.50 -14.65 -4.02
CA ASP A 97 -4.17 -16.04 -3.66
C ASP A 97 -5.40 -16.95 -3.42
N LYS A 98 -6.62 -16.47 -3.70
CA LYS A 98 -7.88 -17.23 -3.57
C LYS A 98 -8.53 -17.48 -4.93
#